data_AF-A0A9N9R4D8-F1
#
_entry.id   AF-A0A9N9R4D8-F1
#
_cell.length_a   1.000
_cell.length_b   1.000
_cell.length_c   1.000
_cell.angle_alpha   90.00
_cell.angle_beta   90.00
_cell.angle_gamma   90.00
#
_symmetry.space_group_name_H-M   'P 1'
#
loop_
_entity.id
_entity.type
_entity.pdbx_description
1 polymer ?
#
loop_
_entity_poly.entity_id
_entity_poly.type
_entity_poly.pdbx_seq_one_letter_code
_entity_poly.pdbx_strand_id
1 'polypeptide(L)'
;MLAALGDPNHLREPHAHAHLYNYLIHLNATLLKISANQTLNGNTENHVPFNLFAGWCLEAEALPPSHRAGKLLALRLLCESTQAQGPGAPSSCNNRLHLAHLNLYQRALHHGLTGEDRSVVDVLVEYAAPRYLSLALDGYSLLLLDFVHASTVVLNSSDMGASCPRTAAVTFLGSLLSLPDELMNAPMLQPYPHQYNTVSCPDLKEHVLNIVVRVCRREGAAAARCAGACALTAHVCHVLAARVPCTRLPSYVTCLLQMLMMKNKTIAKVVSDCVLVLADYTDRIVELYPGLAGKIIKWICACLAQLSTSSSRDSVRPLAGSLLFCLAEFAVRCGPARLMDEKEGDQSLLLIIFRVLYAVMKGTNGSEIEGLSLPVDEDFDPNIQLDNLGLKSSPVSTIDVKLWAQTICTQLVLFLGHWPLWSGCQLSSSVCEQHDSPSLGGELGPAVLAAPHLQLMRLSDATLASFVELPALDMPPGAAATTPGLSTSDRQVRVLLRDIAGKACWDASALYYDPSSSAEEPLEPLPLPDSDDIPRENTLSSLPPPLPPDLLPDYKNSPPDKHQLDHVSISFIFLINHI
;
A
#
# COMPACT_ATOMS: atom_id res chain seq x y z
N MET A 1 -8.68 4.63 -49.80
CA MET A 1 -7.32 5.12 -50.13
C MET A 1 -6.21 4.12 -49.80
N LEU A 2 -6.18 3.46 -48.63
CA LEU A 2 -5.12 2.49 -48.28
C LEU A 2 -4.99 1.29 -49.24
N ALA A 3 -6.10 0.73 -49.74
CA ALA A 3 -6.07 -0.35 -50.73
C ALA A 3 -5.42 0.06 -52.08
N ALA A 4 -5.32 1.37 -52.37
CA ALA A 4 -4.69 1.87 -53.59
C ALA A 4 -3.16 1.84 -53.53
N LEU A 5 -2.57 1.62 -52.34
CA LEU A 5 -1.10 1.49 -52.17
C LEU A 5 -0.58 0.14 -52.69
N GLY A 6 -1.46 -0.84 -52.95
CA GLY A 6 -1.07 -2.20 -53.30
C GLY A 6 -0.56 -2.98 -52.08
N ASP A 7 -0.26 -4.26 -52.30
CA ASP A 7 0.27 -5.12 -51.24
C ASP A 7 1.73 -4.73 -50.91
N PRO A 8 2.01 -4.32 -49.65
CA PRO A 8 3.33 -3.91 -49.20
C PRO A 8 4.40 -5.00 -49.38
N ASN A 9 4.01 -6.28 -49.41
CA ASN A 9 4.94 -7.40 -49.52
C ASN A 9 5.60 -7.49 -50.91
N HIS A 10 5.06 -6.81 -51.93
CA HIS A 10 5.69 -6.71 -53.25
C HIS A 10 6.83 -5.67 -53.33
N LEU A 11 7.11 -4.93 -52.25
CA LEU A 11 8.21 -3.97 -52.21
C LEU A 11 9.57 -4.67 -52.28
N ARG A 12 10.33 -4.39 -53.35
CA ARG A 12 11.67 -4.96 -53.57
C ARG A 12 12.69 -4.50 -52.54
N GLU A 13 12.58 -3.26 -52.06
CA GLU A 13 13.53 -2.67 -51.12
C GLU A 13 13.14 -2.96 -49.66
N PRO A 14 13.98 -3.67 -48.87
CA PRO A 14 13.66 -4.04 -47.49
C PRO A 14 13.45 -2.85 -46.55
N HIS A 15 14.19 -1.76 -46.76
CA HIS A 15 14.06 -0.54 -45.94
C HIS A 15 12.71 0.15 -46.17
N ALA A 16 12.27 0.24 -47.43
CA ALA A 16 10.97 0.80 -47.76
C ALA A 16 9.82 -0.06 -47.19
N HIS A 17 9.96 -1.39 -47.25
CA HIS A 17 9.02 -2.35 -46.64
C HIS A 17 8.89 -2.12 -45.12
N ALA A 18 10.02 -2.07 -44.40
CA ALA A 18 10.02 -1.82 -42.97
C ALA A 18 9.45 -0.44 -42.60
N HIS A 19 9.80 0.61 -43.36
CA HIS A 19 9.29 1.96 -43.13
C HIS A 19 7.77 2.03 -43.31
N LEU A 20 7.22 1.35 -44.32
CA LEU A 20 5.79 1.29 -44.57
C LEU A 20 5.06 0.62 -43.40
N TYR A 21 5.51 -0.56 -42.94
CA TYR A 21 4.89 -1.22 -41.78
C TYR A 21 4.98 -0.38 -40.50
N ASN A 22 6.10 0.33 -40.29
CA ASN A 22 6.22 1.25 -39.15
C ASN A 22 5.20 2.39 -39.24
N TYR A 23 5.00 2.97 -40.42
CA TYR A 23 3.96 3.98 -40.64
C TYR A 23 2.56 3.42 -40.39
N LEU A 24 2.28 2.19 -40.82
CA LEU A 24 0.98 1.52 -40.58
C LEU A 24 0.71 1.28 -39.10
N ILE A 25 1.73 0.93 -38.31
CA ILE A 25 1.63 0.84 -36.84
C ILE A 25 1.24 2.20 -36.25
N HIS A 26 1.94 3.28 -36.63
CA HIS A 26 1.63 4.62 -36.15
C HIS A 26 0.22 5.08 -36.55
N LEU A 27 -0.20 4.78 -37.78
CA LEU A 27 -1.53 5.09 -38.28
C LEU A 27 -2.61 4.32 -37.49
N ASN A 28 -2.42 3.01 -37.29
CA ASN A 28 -3.32 2.16 -36.51
C ASN A 28 -3.47 2.69 -35.08
N ALA A 29 -2.36 2.95 -34.39
CA ALA A 29 -2.38 3.49 -33.03
C ALA A 29 -3.08 4.87 -32.95
N THR A 30 -2.89 5.72 -33.96
CA THR A 30 -3.53 7.04 -34.02
C THR A 30 -5.04 6.92 -34.22
N LEU A 31 -5.48 6.05 -35.14
CA LEU A 31 -6.89 5.83 -35.41
C LEU A 31 -7.62 5.18 -34.23
N LEU A 32 -6.98 4.24 -33.53
CA LEU A 32 -7.53 3.68 -32.29
C LEU A 32 -7.71 4.74 -31.20
N LYS A 33 -6.74 5.64 -31.03
CA LYS A 33 -6.85 6.75 -30.08
C LYS A 33 -7.94 7.76 -30.48
N ILE A 34 -8.07 8.06 -31.77
CA ILE A 34 -9.15 8.92 -32.28
C ILE A 34 -10.50 8.26 -31.99
N SER A 35 -10.65 6.97 -32.29
CA SER A 35 -11.89 6.24 -32.04
C SER A 35 -12.24 6.15 -30.56
N ALA A 36 -11.26 6.01 -29.66
CA ALA A 36 -11.52 5.96 -28.22
C ALA A 36 -11.99 7.32 -27.66
N ASN A 37 -11.61 8.44 -28.28
CA ASN A 37 -11.98 9.79 -27.86
C ASN A 37 -13.27 10.32 -28.52
N GLN A 38 -13.78 9.64 -29.54
CA GLN A 38 -15.03 10.01 -30.20
C GLN A 38 -16.21 9.45 -29.41
N THR A 39 -16.87 10.31 -28.62
CA THR A 39 -17.97 9.91 -27.73
C THR A 39 -19.33 9.79 -28.42
N LEU A 40 -19.55 10.32 -29.63
CA LEU A 40 -20.87 10.28 -30.28
C LEU A 40 -20.79 10.25 -31.82
N ASN A 41 -21.63 9.40 -32.42
CA ASN A 41 -22.00 9.20 -33.83
C ASN A 41 -21.43 7.92 -34.48
N GLY A 42 -22.18 6.83 -34.35
CA GLY A 42 -21.83 5.48 -34.83
C GLY A 42 -21.77 5.27 -36.35
N ASN A 43 -21.58 6.34 -37.15
CA ASN A 43 -21.66 6.28 -38.62
C ASN A 43 -20.35 6.59 -39.34
N THR A 44 -19.27 6.94 -38.65
CA THR A 44 -17.96 7.06 -39.30
C THR A 44 -17.13 5.82 -39.02
N GLU A 45 -16.96 4.98 -40.03
CA GLU A 45 -15.96 3.90 -40.08
C GLU A 45 -14.54 4.51 -40.06
N ASN A 46 -14.14 5.09 -38.93
CA ASN A 46 -12.82 5.66 -38.70
C ASN A 46 -11.79 4.57 -38.34
N HIS A 47 -11.92 3.40 -38.96
CA HIS A 47 -11.09 2.23 -38.69
C HIS A 47 -10.36 1.80 -39.94
N VAL A 48 -9.10 1.41 -39.77
CA VAL A 48 -8.34 0.75 -40.80
C VAL A 48 -9.03 -0.58 -41.13
N PRO A 49 -9.30 -0.93 -42.41
CA PRO A 49 -9.95 -2.20 -42.75
C PRO A 49 -9.10 -3.39 -42.30
N PHE A 50 -9.43 -3.97 -41.14
CA PHE A 50 -8.65 -5.03 -40.51
C PHE A 50 -8.33 -6.19 -41.46
N ASN A 51 -9.33 -6.60 -42.25
CA ASN A 51 -9.19 -7.69 -43.22
C ASN A 51 -8.13 -7.42 -44.30
N LEU A 52 -7.85 -6.16 -44.63
CA LEU A 52 -6.83 -5.79 -45.60
C LEU A 52 -5.42 -6.00 -45.03
N PHE A 53 -5.16 -5.48 -43.82
CA PHE A 53 -3.83 -5.52 -43.21
C PHE A 53 -3.49 -6.88 -42.63
N ALA A 54 -4.48 -7.59 -42.09
CA ALA A 54 -4.30 -8.92 -41.56
C ALA A 54 -3.72 -9.89 -42.61
N GLY A 55 -4.24 -9.84 -43.84
CA GLY A 55 -3.71 -10.63 -44.96
C GLY A 55 -2.26 -10.29 -45.27
N TRP A 56 -1.95 -9.00 -45.44
CA TRP A 56 -0.58 -8.54 -45.68
C TRP A 56 0.38 -8.94 -44.56
N CYS A 57 -0.03 -8.84 -43.30
CA CYS A 57 0.83 -9.20 -42.18
C CYS A 57 1.11 -10.71 -42.11
N LEU A 58 0.13 -11.55 -42.40
CA LEU A 58 0.29 -13.00 -42.45
C LEU A 58 1.15 -13.43 -43.64
N GLU A 59 0.98 -12.81 -44.81
CA GLU A 59 1.81 -13.08 -46.00
C GLU A 59 3.25 -12.60 -45.84
N ALA A 60 3.49 -11.57 -45.01
CA ALA A 60 4.84 -11.08 -44.73
C ALA A 60 5.74 -12.16 -44.10
N GLU A 61 5.17 -13.15 -43.40
CA GLU A 61 5.92 -14.29 -42.84
C GLU A 61 6.71 -15.04 -43.92
N ALA A 62 6.13 -15.18 -45.12
CA ALA A 62 6.69 -15.92 -46.25
C ALA A 62 7.81 -15.17 -47.01
N LEU A 63 8.07 -13.90 -46.68
CA LEU A 63 9.12 -13.11 -47.35
C LEU A 63 10.53 -13.68 -47.12
N PRO A 64 11.54 -13.31 -47.91
CA PRO A 64 12.93 -13.71 -47.65
C PRO A 64 13.50 -13.07 -46.36
N PRO A 65 14.58 -13.62 -45.79
CA PRO A 65 15.21 -13.10 -44.57
C PRO A 65 15.78 -11.68 -44.73
N SER A 66 15.99 -11.20 -45.96
CA SER A 66 16.37 -9.80 -46.26
C SER A 66 15.37 -8.79 -45.72
N HIS A 67 14.08 -9.16 -45.61
CA HIS A 67 13.00 -8.28 -45.16
C HIS A 67 12.68 -8.45 -43.67
N ARG A 68 13.59 -9.04 -42.88
CA ARG A 68 13.38 -9.39 -41.46
C ARG A 68 12.78 -8.25 -40.63
N ALA A 69 13.30 -7.03 -40.73
CA ALA A 69 12.81 -5.89 -39.95
C ALA A 69 11.33 -5.60 -40.22
N GLY A 70 10.92 -5.63 -41.48
CA GLY A 70 9.53 -5.43 -41.86
C GLY A 70 8.62 -6.59 -41.48
N LYS A 71 9.13 -7.85 -41.48
CA LYS A 71 8.38 -9.00 -40.96
C LYS A 71 8.01 -8.84 -39.49
N LEU A 72 8.96 -8.42 -38.66
CA LEU A 72 8.74 -8.21 -37.23
C LEU A 72 7.72 -7.09 -36.98
N LEU A 73 7.78 -6.00 -37.77
CA LEU A 73 6.80 -4.92 -37.69
C LEU A 73 5.41 -5.35 -38.19
N ALA A 74 5.34 -6.17 -39.24
CA ALA A 74 4.10 -6.75 -39.71
C ALA A 74 3.44 -7.64 -38.63
N LEU A 75 4.24 -8.48 -37.96
CA LEU A 75 3.77 -9.33 -36.88
C LEU A 75 3.29 -8.51 -35.66
N ARG A 76 4.02 -7.44 -35.31
CA ARG A 76 3.59 -6.48 -34.29
C ARG A 76 2.25 -5.85 -34.65
N LEU A 77 2.10 -5.36 -35.89
CA LEU A 77 0.85 -4.76 -36.37
C LEU A 77 -0.30 -5.77 -36.31
N LEU A 78 -0.07 -7.03 -36.69
CA LEU A 78 -1.04 -8.11 -36.57
C LEU A 78 -1.52 -8.29 -35.13
N CYS A 79 -0.60 -8.30 -34.16
CA CYS A 79 -0.94 -8.42 -32.74
C CYS A 79 -1.75 -7.20 -32.27
N GLU A 80 -1.24 -5.98 -32.45
CA GLU A 80 -1.90 -4.75 -31.98
C GLU A 80 -3.31 -4.59 -32.60
N SER A 81 -3.45 -4.89 -33.90
CA SER A 81 -4.73 -4.79 -34.60
C SER A 81 -5.73 -5.85 -34.16
N THR A 82 -5.30 -7.11 -33.95
CA THR A 82 -6.18 -8.19 -33.51
C THR A 82 -6.71 -7.93 -32.10
N GLN A 83 -5.84 -7.42 -31.21
CA GLN A 83 -6.24 -7.07 -29.84
C GLN A 83 -7.15 -5.85 -29.76
N ALA A 84 -7.12 -4.96 -30.76
CA ALA A 84 -8.01 -3.80 -30.80
C ALA A 84 -9.49 -4.18 -31.04
N GLN A 85 -9.77 -5.42 -31.48
CA GLN A 85 -11.12 -5.92 -31.81
C GLN A 85 -11.79 -6.72 -30.65
N GLY A 86 -11.26 -6.63 -29.44
CA GLY A 86 -11.70 -7.40 -28.27
C GLY A 86 -12.92 -6.89 -27.50
N PRO A 87 -13.31 -7.57 -26.40
CA PRO A 87 -14.37 -7.11 -25.50
C PRO A 87 -14.04 -5.71 -24.95
N GLY A 88 -14.91 -4.73 -25.22
CA GLY A 88 -14.69 -3.31 -24.88
C GLY A 88 -14.15 -2.45 -26.02
N ALA A 89 -13.95 -3.02 -27.22
CA ALA A 89 -13.73 -2.23 -28.43
C ALA A 89 -14.95 -1.32 -28.72
N PRO A 90 -14.75 -0.13 -29.33
CA PRO A 90 -15.84 0.74 -29.75
C PRO A 90 -16.90 -0.05 -30.52
N SER A 91 -18.18 0.25 -30.34
CA SER A 91 -19.29 -0.50 -30.96
C SER A 91 -19.25 -0.55 -32.50
N SER A 92 -18.46 0.32 -33.15
CA SER A 92 -18.16 0.28 -34.59
C SER A 92 -17.12 -0.79 -34.99
N CYS A 93 -16.38 -1.35 -34.03
CA CYS A 93 -15.38 -2.43 -34.20
C CYS A 93 -15.98 -3.82 -33.95
N ASN A 94 -17.28 -3.94 -33.66
CA ASN A 94 -17.95 -5.21 -33.37
C ASN A 94 -18.18 -6.09 -34.62
N ASN A 95 -17.23 -6.13 -35.55
CA ASN A 95 -17.11 -7.24 -36.47
C ASN A 95 -16.32 -8.33 -35.73
N ARG A 96 -17.04 -9.31 -35.16
CA ARG A 96 -16.41 -10.56 -34.67
C ARG A 96 -15.36 -10.98 -35.67
N LEU A 97 -14.12 -11.16 -35.21
CA LEU A 97 -13.02 -11.63 -36.05
C LEU A 97 -13.50 -12.88 -36.79
N HIS A 98 -13.40 -12.86 -38.12
CA HIS A 98 -13.81 -13.99 -38.93
C HIS A 98 -13.03 -15.23 -38.49
N LEU A 99 -13.71 -16.38 -38.33
CA LEU A 99 -13.10 -17.61 -37.79
C LEU A 99 -11.81 -18.01 -38.54
N ALA A 100 -11.78 -17.81 -39.85
CA ALA A 100 -10.58 -18.08 -40.65
C ALA A 100 -9.38 -17.20 -40.25
N HIS A 101 -9.62 -15.91 -39.95
CA HIS A 101 -8.57 -15.03 -39.47
C HIS A 101 -8.08 -15.48 -38.09
N LEU A 102 -8.99 -15.81 -37.18
CA LEU A 102 -8.63 -16.28 -35.84
C LEU A 102 -7.74 -17.54 -35.90
N ASN A 103 -8.10 -18.50 -36.75
CA ASN A 103 -7.32 -19.72 -36.95
C ASN A 103 -5.91 -19.41 -37.51
N LEU A 104 -5.82 -18.49 -38.48
CA LEU A 104 -4.53 -18.08 -39.05
C LEU A 104 -3.69 -17.33 -38.02
N TYR A 105 -4.30 -16.46 -37.20
CA TYR A 105 -3.63 -15.75 -36.13
C TYR A 105 -3.08 -16.72 -35.06
N GLN A 106 -3.91 -17.66 -34.59
CA GLN A 106 -3.48 -18.67 -33.62
C GLN A 106 -2.37 -19.55 -34.17
N ARG A 107 -2.43 -19.92 -35.44
CA ARG A 107 -1.36 -20.66 -36.12
C ARG A 107 -0.06 -19.84 -36.19
N ALA A 108 -0.14 -18.56 -36.55
CA ALA A 108 1.01 -17.67 -36.59
C ALA A 108 1.64 -17.50 -35.20
N LEU A 109 0.82 -17.38 -34.15
CA LEU A 109 1.28 -17.34 -32.77
C LEU A 109 1.96 -18.65 -32.36
N HIS A 110 1.32 -19.79 -32.58
CA HIS A 110 1.89 -21.11 -32.24
C HIS A 110 3.27 -21.30 -32.90
N HIS A 111 3.37 -21.06 -34.21
CA HIS A 111 4.64 -21.16 -34.94
C HIS A 111 5.68 -20.15 -34.46
N GLY A 112 5.29 -18.90 -34.21
CA GLY A 112 6.23 -17.86 -33.79
C GLY A 112 6.72 -18.02 -32.35
N LEU A 113 5.87 -18.51 -31.43
CA LEU A 113 6.21 -18.71 -30.01
C LEU A 113 7.07 -19.97 -29.80
N THR A 114 6.89 -21.00 -30.63
CA THR A 114 7.66 -22.26 -30.58
C THR A 114 8.84 -22.30 -31.56
N GLY A 115 9.01 -21.25 -32.36
CA GLY A 115 10.06 -21.14 -33.37
C GLY A 115 11.44 -20.82 -32.79
N GLU A 116 12.46 -20.96 -33.64
CA GLU A 116 13.87 -20.70 -33.28
C GLU A 116 14.25 -19.21 -33.37
N ASP A 117 13.52 -18.39 -34.13
CA ASP A 117 13.85 -16.96 -34.28
C ASP A 117 13.44 -16.18 -33.02
N ARG A 118 14.44 -15.91 -32.18
CA ARG A 118 14.28 -15.17 -30.94
C ARG A 118 13.60 -13.82 -31.12
N SER A 119 13.85 -13.12 -32.22
CA SER A 119 13.25 -11.79 -32.45
C SER A 119 11.73 -11.87 -32.67
N VAL A 120 11.25 -12.97 -33.25
CA VAL A 120 9.82 -13.25 -33.41
C VAL A 120 9.20 -13.54 -32.05
N VAL A 121 9.83 -14.39 -31.25
CA VAL A 121 9.40 -14.69 -29.87
C VAL A 121 9.29 -13.41 -29.05
N ASP A 122 10.31 -12.54 -29.11
CA ASP A 122 10.32 -11.28 -28.35
C ASP A 122 9.16 -10.35 -28.78
N VAL A 123 8.90 -10.21 -30.09
CA VAL A 123 7.76 -9.42 -30.60
C VAL A 123 6.42 -10.01 -30.12
N LEU A 124 6.25 -11.33 -30.15
CA LEU A 124 5.00 -11.96 -29.73
C LEU A 124 4.79 -11.87 -28.22
N VAL A 125 5.83 -12.04 -27.41
CA VAL A 125 5.72 -11.89 -25.96
C VAL A 125 5.46 -10.43 -25.59
N GLU A 126 6.08 -9.45 -26.26
CA GLU A 126 5.84 -8.03 -26.00
C GLU A 126 4.43 -7.59 -26.38
N TYR A 127 3.97 -7.94 -27.58
CA TYR A 127 2.78 -7.35 -28.17
C TYR A 127 1.56 -8.28 -28.15
N ALA A 128 1.71 -9.61 -28.16
CA ALA A 128 0.57 -10.54 -28.11
C ALA A 128 0.18 -10.91 -26.67
N ALA A 129 1.15 -11.18 -25.79
CA ALA A 129 0.89 -11.74 -24.47
C ALA A 129 0.07 -10.82 -23.52
N PRO A 130 0.31 -9.49 -23.40
CA PRO A 130 -0.31 -8.67 -22.36
C PRO A 130 -1.84 -8.63 -22.36
N ARG A 131 -2.48 -8.82 -23.52
CA ARG A 131 -3.95 -8.83 -23.65
C ARG A 131 -4.51 -10.17 -24.06
N TYR A 132 -3.69 -11.17 -24.33
CA TYR A 132 -4.15 -12.46 -24.87
C TYR A 132 -5.24 -13.10 -24.00
N LEU A 133 -5.02 -13.15 -22.69
CA LEU A 133 -5.96 -13.75 -21.73
C LEU A 133 -7.21 -12.89 -21.51
N SER A 134 -7.08 -11.56 -21.48
CA SER A 134 -8.22 -10.67 -21.25
C SER A 134 -9.16 -10.57 -22.45
N LEU A 135 -8.65 -10.84 -23.66
CA LEU A 135 -9.48 -10.91 -24.87
C LEU A 135 -10.33 -12.17 -24.91
N ALA A 136 -9.89 -13.25 -24.26
CA ALA A 136 -10.55 -14.56 -24.24
C ALA A 136 -11.03 -14.99 -25.64
N LEU A 137 -10.17 -14.85 -26.65
CA LEU A 137 -10.47 -15.24 -28.03
C LEU A 137 -10.87 -16.72 -28.09
N ASP A 138 -11.77 -17.10 -29.00
CA ASP A 138 -12.21 -18.49 -29.10
C ASP A 138 -11.01 -19.44 -29.28
N GLY A 139 -10.84 -20.42 -28.37
CA GLY A 139 -9.70 -21.34 -28.39
C GLY A 139 -8.43 -20.81 -27.72
N TYR A 140 -8.48 -19.73 -26.92
CA TYR A 140 -7.30 -19.17 -26.24
C TYR A 140 -6.55 -20.15 -25.33
N SER A 141 -7.21 -21.20 -24.82
CA SER A 141 -6.57 -22.24 -24.02
C SER A 141 -5.48 -23.00 -24.79
N LEU A 142 -5.60 -23.07 -26.13
CA LEU A 142 -4.69 -23.82 -26.98
C LEU A 142 -3.24 -23.31 -26.88
N LEU A 143 -3.02 -21.99 -26.73
CA LEU A 143 -1.66 -21.41 -26.75
C LEU A 143 -1.08 -21.16 -25.35
N LEU A 144 -1.74 -21.60 -24.27
CA LEU A 144 -1.26 -21.33 -22.91
C LEU A 144 0.15 -21.90 -22.69
N LEU A 145 0.40 -23.13 -23.12
CA LEU A 145 1.73 -23.75 -23.02
C LEU A 145 2.76 -23.06 -23.92
N ASP A 146 2.37 -22.63 -25.12
CA ASP A 146 3.27 -21.89 -26.02
C ASP A 146 3.73 -20.58 -25.42
N PHE A 147 2.81 -19.80 -24.82
CA PHE A 147 3.17 -18.55 -24.16
C PHE A 147 3.98 -18.78 -22.88
N VAL A 148 3.71 -19.83 -22.10
CA VAL A 148 4.53 -20.19 -20.93
C VAL A 148 5.94 -20.61 -21.36
N HIS A 149 6.05 -21.40 -22.43
CA HIS A 149 7.32 -21.77 -23.04
C HIS A 149 8.10 -20.53 -23.48
N ALA A 150 7.52 -19.73 -24.36
CA ALA A 150 8.12 -18.49 -24.87
C ALA A 150 8.55 -17.54 -23.75
N SER A 151 7.68 -17.33 -22.75
CA SER A 151 8.00 -16.49 -21.57
C SER A 151 9.20 -17.04 -20.79
N THR A 152 9.30 -18.36 -20.66
CA THR A 152 10.43 -19.01 -20.00
C THR A 152 11.72 -18.84 -20.79
N VAL A 153 11.67 -18.99 -22.12
CA VAL A 153 12.82 -18.69 -22.99
C VAL A 153 13.20 -17.21 -22.85
N VAL A 154 12.24 -16.28 -22.75
CA VAL A 154 12.49 -14.85 -22.52
C VAL A 154 13.22 -14.61 -21.21
N LEU A 155 12.74 -15.19 -20.12
CA LEU A 155 13.31 -14.98 -18.79
C LEU A 155 14.66 -15.68 -18.57
N ASN A 156 14.99 -16.69 -19.37
CA ASN A 156 16.27 -17.39 -19.31
C ASN A 156 17.33 -16.82 -20.26
N SER A 157 16.99 -15.82 -21.08
CA SER A 157 17.99 -15.17 -21.94
C SER A 157 18.99 -14.38 -21.11
N SER A 158 20.25 -14.41 -21.52
CA SER A 158 21.30 -13.52 -21.01
C SER A 158 21.20 -12.09 -21.53
N ASP A 159 20.37 -11.84 -22.55
CA ASP A 159 20.12 -10.51 -23.08
C ASP A 159 19.23 -9.70 -22.11
N MET A 160 19.82 -8.59 -21.63
CA MET A 160 19.20 -7.60 -20.75
C MET A 160 19.01 -6.26 -21.47
N GLY A 161 18.94 -6.27 -22.81
CA GLY A 161 18.59 -5.10 -23.60
C GLY A 161 17.16 -4.62 -23.36
N ALA A 162 16.91 -3.33 -23.59
CA ALA A 162 15.59 -2.72 -23.42
C ALA A 162 14.50 -3.29 -24.35
N SER A 163 14.89 -3.98 -25.43
CA SER A 163 14.00 -4.66 -26.38
C SER A 163 13.57 -6.05 -25.93
N CYS A 164 14.19 -6.61 -24.88
CA CYS A 164 13.84 -7.94 -24.37
C CYS A 164 12.58 -7.84 -23.49
N PRO A 165 11.47 -8.53 -23.81
CA PRO A 165 10.15 -8.29 -23.23
C PRO A 165 9.93 -9.01 -21.90
N ARG A 166 10.91 -8.89 -20.98
CA ARG A 166 10.92 -9.61 -19.70
C ARG A 166 9.73 -9.24 -18.84
N THR A 167 9.36 -7.96 -18.80
CA THR A 167 8.19 -7.49 -18.02
C THR A 167 6.88 -8.03 -18.59
N ALA A 168 6.73 -8.07 -19.91
CA ALA A 168 5.54 -8.62 -20.56
C ALA A 168 5.41 -10.14 -20.30
N ALA A 169 6.53 -10.87 -20.37
CA ALA A 169 6.59 -12.30 -20.02
C ALA A 169 6.07 -12.57 -18.60
N VAL A 170 6.59 -11.86 -17.60
CA VAL A 170 6.16 -12.03 -16.19
C VAL A 170 4.70 -11.61 -16.01
N THR A 171 4.26 -10.55 -16.66
CA THR A 171 2.87 -10.07 -16.58
C THR A 171 1.88 -11.10 -17.13
N PHE A 172 2.22 -11.75 -18.25
CA PHE A 172 1.42 -12.86 -18.79
C PHE A 172 1.36 -14.03 -17.82
N LEU A 173 2.51 -14.47 -17.30
CA LEU A 173 2.60 -15.57 -16.33
C LEU A 173 1.76 -15.27 -15.07
N GLY A 174 1.86 -14.05 -14.54
CA GLY A 174 1.05 -13.60 -13.39
C GLY A 174 -0.45 -13.59 -13.70
N SER A 175 -0.83 -13.14 -14.90
CA SER A 175 -2.24 -13.13 -15.33
C SER A 175 -2.80 -14.55 -15.44
N LEU A 176 -2.00 -15.51 -15.94
CA LEU A 176 -2.39 -16.92 -16.04
C LEU A 176 -2.78 -17.52 -14.68
N LEU A 177 -2.08 -17.15 -13.61
CA LEU A 177 -2.38 -17.63 -12.24
C LEU A 177 -3.78 -17.23 -11.77
N SER A 178 -4.38 -16.17 -12.34
CA SER A 178 -5.73 -15.70 -12.00
C SER A 178 -6.86 -16.41 -12.75
N LEU A 179 -6.54 -17.26 -13.74
CA LEU A 179 -7.55 -18.03 -14.46
C LEU A 179 -8.24 -19.04 -13.53
N PRO A 180 -9.43 -19.57 -13.85
CA PRO A 180 -10.04 -20.68 -13.11
C PRO A 180 -9.20 -21.97 -13.20
N ASP A 181 -9.30 -22.86 -12.21
CA ASP A 181 -8.55 -24.13 -12.20
C ASP A 181 -9.07 -25.11 -13.25
N GLU A 182 -10.36 -25.07 -13.56
CA GLU A 182 -11.01 -25.94 -14.55
C GLU A 182 -10.40 -25.77 -15.94
N LEU A 183 -9.90 -24.58 -16.25
CA LEU A 183 -9.26 -24.28 -17.53
C LEU A 183 -7.95 -25.05 -17.72
N MET A 184 -7.29 -25.49 -16.64
CA MET A 184 -6.06 -26.28 -16.75
C MET A 184 -6.32 -27.70 -17.29
N ASN A 185 -7.58 -28.14 -17.25
CA ASN A 185 -8.04 -29.38 -17.86
C ASN A 185 -8.41 -29.24 -19.34
N ALA A 186 -8.44 -28.02 -19.88
CA ALA A 186 -8.73 -27.77 -21.29
C ALA A 186 -7.58 -28.27 -22.19
N PRO A 187 -7.87 -28.61 -23.47
CA PRO A 187 -6.82 -28.95 -24.42
C PRO A 187 -5.91 -27.74 -24.70
N MET A 188 -4.60 -27.98 -24.61
CA MET A 188 -3.53 -27.03 -24.90
C MET A 188 -2.58 -27.64 -25.93
N LEU A 189 -2.10 -26.87 -26.90
CA LEU A 189 -1.08 -27.34 -27.84
C LEU A 189 0.23 -27.60 -27.10
N GLN A 190 0.90 -28.69 -27.48
CA GLN A 190 2.27 -28.90 -27.05
C GLN A 190 3.18 -27.90 -27.75
N PRO A 191 4.18 -27.32 -27.07
CA PRO A 191 5.06 -26.30 -27.63
C PRO A 191 6.13 -26.90 -28.54
N TYR A 192 5.70 -27.64 -29.57
CA TYR A 192 6.54 -28.22 -30.60
C TYR A 192 6.27 -27.50 -31.93
N PRO A 193 7.30 -26.99 -32.61
CA PRO A 193 7.11 -26.33 -33.88
C PRO A 193 6.49 -27.30 -34.89
N HIS A 194 5.48 -26.83 -35.62
CA HIS A 194 4.80 -27.55 -36.70
C HIS A 194 4.01 -28.81 -36.27
N GLN A 195 3.74 -29.00 -34.98
CA GLN A 195 2.91 -30.10 -34.49
C GLN A 195 1.69 -29.58 -33.73
N TYR A 196 0.51 -30.13 -34.04
CA TYR A 196 -0.76 -29.69 -33.44
C TYR A 196 -1.33 -30.70 -32.42
N ASN A 197 -0.45 -31.35 -31.66
CA ASN A 197 -0.87 -32.29 -30.63
C ASN A 197 -1.37 -31.53 -29.40
N THR A 198 -2.50 -31.96 -28.85
CA THR A 198 -3.06 -31.35 -27.65
C THR A 198 -2.83 -32.20 -26.41
N VAL A 199 -2.65 -31.53 -25.28
CA VAL A 199 -2.46 -32.11 -23.95
C VAL A 199 -3.22 -31.27 -22.92
N SER A 200 -3.64 -31.87 -21.82
CA SER A 200 -4.09 -31.14 -20.63
C SER A 200 -2.95 -31.08 -19.62
N CYS A 201 -2.81 -29.94 -18.93
CA CYS A 201 -1.73 -29.72 -17.97
C CYS A 201 -2.31 -29.18 -16.65
N PRO A 202 -2.81 -30.06 -15.75
CA PRO A 202 -3.40 -29.64 -14.48
C PRO A 202 -2.40 -28.88 -13.58
N ASP A 203 -1.12 -29.23 -13.64
CA ASP A 203 -0.05 -28.64 -12.82
C ASP A 203 0.53 -27.33 -13.40
N LEU A 204 -0.05 -26.80 -14.48
CA LEU A 204 0.48 -25.63 -15.18
C LEU A 204 0.64 -24.41 -14.26
N LYS A 205 -0.35 -24.15 -13.40
CA LYS A 205 -0.28 -23.02 -12.45
C LYS A 205 0.84 -23.19 -11.43
N GLU A 206 1.09 -24.40 -10.94
CA GLU A 206 2.21 -24.64 -10.01
C GLU A 206 3.55 -24.42 -10.71
N HIS A 207 3.69 -24.88 -11.96
CA HIS A 207 4.87 -24.61 -12.77
C HIS A 207 5.09 -23.11 -12.98
N VAL A 208 4.04 -22.37 -13.36
CA VAL A 208 4.09 -20.91 -13.55
C VAL A 208 4.44 -20.20 -12.25
N LEU A 209 3.88 -20.63 -11.11
CA LEU A 209 4.18 -20.05 -9.81
C LEU A 209 5.65 -20.26 -9.40
N ASN A 210 6.24 -21.43 -9.72
CA ASN A 210 7.67 -21.67 -9.51
C ASN A 210 8.53 -20.71 -10.36
N ILE A 211 8.11 -20.40 -11.59
CA ILE A 211 8.79 -19.40 -12.43
C ILE A 211 8.68 -18.00 -11.80
N VAL A 212 7.49 -17.59 -11.33
CA VAL A 212 7.28 -16.28 -10.68
C VAL A 212 8.12 -16.14 -9.41
N VAL A 213 8.21 -17.18 -8.57
CA VAL A 213 9.07 -17.17 -7.38
C VAL A 213 10.55 -17.05 -7.76
N ARG A 214 11.00 -17.76 -8.81
CA ARG A 214 12.36 -17.60 -9.34
C ARG A 214 12.62 -16.16 -9.81
N VAL A 215 11.65 -15.53 -10.48
CA VAL A 215 11.74 -14.13 -10.90
C VAL A 215 11.91 -13.21 -9.69
N CYS A 216 11.09 -13.35 -8.65
CA CYS A 216 11.22 -12.58 -7.41
C CYS A 216 12.61 -12.70 -6.77
N ARG A 217 13.21 -13.89 -6.82
CA ARG A 217 14.51 -14.19 -6.19
C ARG A 217 15.73 -13.78 -7.00
N ARG A 218 15.69 -13.89 -8.34
CA ARG A 218 16.89 -13.85 -9.19
C ARG A 218 16.79 -12.98 -10.44
N GLU A 219 15.64 -12.35 -10.70
CA GLU A 219 15.48 -11.51 -11.89
C GLU A 219 16.34 -10.24 -11.82
N GLY A 220 17.09 -9.97 -12.90
CA GLY A 220 18.00 -8.83 -12.98
C GLY A 220 17.37 -7.56 -13.55
N ALA A 221 16.19 -7.64 -14.17
CA ALA A 221 15.45 -6.48 -14.68
C ALA A 221 14.45 -5.96 -13.64
N ALA A 222 14.60 -4.69 -13.25
CA ALA A 222 13.83 -4.08 -12.16
C ALA A 222 12.31 -4.14 -12.38
N ALA A 223 11.82 -3.77 -13.58
CA ALA A 223 10.40 -3.79 -13.89
C ALA A 223 9.81 -5.22 -13.94
N ALA A 224 10.56 -6.19 -14.47
CA ALA A 224 10.13 -7.59 -14.50
C ALA A 224 10.08 -8.19 -13.08
N ARG A 225 11.04 -7.82 -12.22
CA ARG A 225 11.07 -8.23 -10.82
C ARG A 225 9.90 -7.64 -10.02
N CYS A 226 9.56 -6.37 -10.25
CA CYS A 226 8.35 -5.74 -9.69
C CYS A 226 7.07 -6.42 -10.18
N ALA A 227 6.96 -6.73 -11.48
CA ALA A 227 5.81 -7.47 -12.01
C ALA A 227 5.67 -8.85 -11.34
N GLY A 228 6.80 -9.52 -11.06
CA GLY A 228 6.82 -10.78 -10.32
C GLY A 228 6.30 -10.63 -8.88
N ALA A 229 6.73 -9.58 -8.17
CA ALA A 229 6.21 -9.29 -6.83
C ALA A 229 4.70 -9.04 -6.83
N CYS A 230 4.19 -8.26 -7.79
CA CYS A 230 2.74 -8.02 -7.94
C CYS A 230 1.99 -9.33 -8.22
N ALA A 231 2.50 -10.16 -9.14
CA ALA A 231 1.90 -11.45 -9.47
C ALA A 231 1.87 -12.41 -8.27
N LEU A 232 2.97 -12.52 -7.53
CA LEU A 232 3.05 -13.34 -6.33
C LEU A 232 2.09 -12.86 -5.23
N THR A 233 2.00 -11.54 -5.06
CA THR A 233 1.07 -10.91 -4.10
C THR A 233 -0.38 -11.19 -4.46
N ALA A 234 -0.74 -11.02 -5.73
CA ALA A 234 -2.09 -11.34 -6.21
C ALA A 234 -2.46 -12.81 -5.95
N HIS A 235 -1.51 -13.75 -6.17
CA HIS A 235 -1.70 -15.16 -5.84
C HIS A 235 -1.89 -15.38 -4.33
N VAL A 236 -1.06 -14.76 -3.47
CA VAL A 236 -1.21 -14.85 -2.01
C VAL A 236 -2.57 -14.31 -1.57
N CYS A 237 -3.00 -13.15 -2.09
CA CYS A 237 -4.32 -12.59 -1.82
C CYS A 237 -5.44 -13.54 -2.24
N HIS A 238 -5.34 -14.18 -3.41
CA HIS A 238 -6.33 -15.16 -3.88
C HIS A 238 -6.43 -16.34 -2.91
N VAL A 239 -5.31 -16.91 -2.47
CA VAL A 239 -5.30 -18.04 -1.52
C VAL A 239 -5.91 -17.63 -0.17
N LEU A 240 -5.54 -16.45 0.35
CA LEU A 240 -6.14 -15.91 1.58
C LEU A 240 -7.63 -15.62 1.40
N ALA A 241 -8.04 -15.12 0.23
CA ALA A 241 -9.43 -14.85 -0.14
C ALA A 241 -10.28 -16.15 -0.14
N ALA A 242 -9.72 -17.24 -0.66
CA ALA A 242 -10.36 -18.56 -0.73
C ALA A 242 -10.47 -19.27 0.63
N ARG A 243 -9.71 -18.85 1.65
CA ARG A 243 -9.62 -19.49 2.98
C ARG A 243 -9.21 -20.96 2.94
N VAL A 244 -8.47 -21.37 1.90
CA VAL A 244 -7.93 -22.72 1.79
C VAL A 244 -6.49 -22.72 2.31
N PRO A 245 -6.13 -23.55 3.30
CA PRO A 245 -4.77 -23.58 3.83
C PRO A 245 -3.80 -24.12 2.79
N CYS A 246 -2.88 -23.25 2.33
CA CYS A 246 -1.77 -23.59 1.46
C CYS A 246 -0.46 -23.63 2.25
N THR A 247 0.23 -24.78 2.27
CA THR A 247 1.48 -24.97 3.02
C THR A 247 2.63 -24.12 2.49
N ARG A 248 2.60 -23.75 1.21
CA ARG A 248 3.65 -22.93 0.56
C ARG A 248 3.45 -21.43 0.79
N LEU A 249 2.28 -20.98 1.25
CA LEU A 249 1.99 -19.54 1.42
C LEU A 249 3.01 -18.79 2.27
N PRO A 250 3.46 -19.30 3.44
CA PRO A 250 4.49 -18.61 4.22
C PRO A 250 5.82 -18.42 3.47
N SER A 251 6.16 -19.33 2.55
CA SER A 251 7.36 -19.22 1.73
C SER A 251 7.23 -18.12 0.67
N TYR A 252 6.05 -17.94 0.09
CA TYR A 252 5.75 -16.85 -0.85
C TYR A 252 5.82 -15.48 -0.17
N VAL A 253 5.21 -15.35 1.01
CA VAL A 253 5.31 -14.13 1.81
C VAL A 253 6.76 -13.86 2.20
N THR A 254 7.51 -14.87 2.62
CA THR A 254 8.94 -14.71 2.94
C THR A 254 9.75 -14.21 1.74
N CYS A 255 9.44 -14.70 0.54
CA CYS A 255 10.08 -14.22 -0.69
C CYS A 255 9.79 -12.73 -0.95
N LEU A 256 8.56 -12.26 -0.72
CA LEU A 256 8.22 -10.83 -0.80
C LEU A 256 8.97 -10.01 0.26
N LEU A 257 9.02 -10.51 1.50
CA LEU A 257 9.74 -9.82 2.58
C LEU A 257 11.24 -9.71 2.29
N GLN A 258 11.88 -10.72 1.69
CA GLN A 258 13.26 -10.63 1.21
C GLN A 258 13.46 -9.51 0.19
N MET A 259 12.51 -9.34 -0.73
CA MET A 259 12.55 -8.25 -1.71
C MET A 259 12.41 -6.85 -1.08
N LEU A 260 11.81 -6.74 0.11
CA LEU A 260 11.75 -5.48 0.87
C LEU A 260 13.14 -4.95 1.23
N MET A 261 14.11 -5.86 1.36
CA MET A 261 15.49 -5.55 1.76
C MET A 261 16.43 -5.28 0.57
N MET A 262 15.87 -5.10 -0.63
CA MET A 262 16.66 -4.81 -1.82
C MET A 262 17.38 -3.46 -1.75
N LYS A 263 18.54 -3.39 -2.42
CA LYS A 263 19.32 -2.16 -2.55
C LYS A 263 18.55 -1.10 -3.34
N ASN A 264 17.81 -1.51 -4.37
CA ASN A 264 16.98 -0.61 -5.17
C ASN A 264 15.70 -0.22 -4.40
N LYS A 265 15.60 1.06 -4.03
CA LYS A 265 14.49 1.58 -3.19
C LYS A 265 13.18 1.70 -3.94
N THR A 266 13.19 1.79 -5.27
CA THR A 266 11.95 1.78 -6.06
C THR A 266 11.31 0.40 -6.04
N ILE A 267 12.11 -0.67 -6.18
CA ILE A 267 11.63 -2.06 -6.05
C ILE A 267 11.12 -2.31 -4.63
N ALA A 268 11.89 -1.95 -3.60
CA ALA A 268 11.47 -2.09 -2.21
C ALA A 268 10.14 -1.35 -1.94
N LYS A 269 9.91 -0.20 -2.57
CA LYS A 269 8.65 0.56 -2.45
C LYS A 269 7.47 -0.16 -3.10
N VAL A 270 7.66 -0.71 -4.31
CA VAL A 270 6.60 -1.52 -4.95
C VAL A 270 6.27 -2.74 -4.07
N VAL A 271 7.29 -3.36 -3.49
CA VAL A 271 7.13 -4.51 -2.58
C VAL A 271 6.46 -4.10 -1.27
N SER A 272 6.78 -2.93 -0.70
CA SER A 272 6.10 -2.45 0.51
C SER A 272 4.60 -2.20 0.27
N ASP A 273 4.24 -1.66 -0.89
CA ASP A 273 2.84 -1.54 -1.30
C ASP A 273 2.18 -2.91 -1.50
N CYS A 274 2.91 -3.90 -2.04
CA CYS A 274 2.42 -5.28 -2.14
C CYS A 274 2.15 -5.89 -0.75
N VAL A 275 3.06 -5.69 0.20
CA VAL A 275 2.89 -6.17 1.59
C VAL A 275 1.74 -5.42 2.27
N LEU A 276 1.54 -4.14 1.99
CA LEU A 276 0.42 -3.36 2.49
C LEU A 276 -0.93 -3.95 2.06
N VAL A 277 -1.06 -4.42 0.82
CA VAL A 277 -2.29 -5.13 0.36
C VAL A 277 -2.57 -6.38 1.20
N LEU A 278 -1.54 -7.05 1.71
CA LEU A 278 -1.72 -8.22 2.60
C LEU A 278 -2.30 -7.83 3.97
N ALA A 279 -2.20 -6.56 4.38
CA ALA A 279 -2.75 -6.09 5.66
C ALA A 279 -4.28 -6.28 5.72
N ASP A 280 -4.98 -6.16 4.59
CA ASP A 280 -6.44 -6.41 4.51
C ASP A 280 -6.83 -7.86 4.85
N TYR A 281 -5.87 -8.78 4.81
CA TYR A 281 -6.04 -10.19 5.14
C TYR A 281 -5.42 -10.57 6.49
N THR A 282 -5.02 -9.59 7.32
CA THR A 282 -4.33 -9.85 8.61
C THR A 282 -5.09 -10.84 9.48
N ASP A 283 -6.41 -10.70 9.60
CA ASP A 283 -7.24 -11.62 10.41
C ASP A 283 -7.07 -13.08 9.94
N ARG A 284 -7.07 -13.29 8.62
CA ARG A 284 -6.92 -14.62 8.01
C ARG A 284 -5.49 -15.15 8.13
N ILE A 285 -4.50 -14.26 8.02
CA ILE A 285 -3.09 -14.61 8.21
C ILE A 285 -2.87 -15.11 9.63
N VAL A 286 -3.40 -14.39 10.62
CA VAL A 286 -3.30 -14.74 12.04
C VAL A 286 -4.04 -16.04 12.36
N GLU A 287 -5.21 -16.25 11.76
CA GLU A 287 -6.02 -17.47 11.95
C GLU A 287 -5.37 -18.72 11.33
N LEU A 288 -4.91 -18.63 10.07
CA LEU A 288 -4.44 -19.79 9.31
C LEU A 288 -2.93 -20.04 9.44
N TYR A 289 -2.14 -19.03 9.76
CA TYR A 289 -0.68 -19.07 9.75
C TYR A 289 -0.08 -18.40 11.00
N PRO A 290 -0.11 -19.07 12.17
CA PRO A 290 0.38 -18.49 13.42
C PRO A 290 1.85 -18.06 13.31
N GLY A 291 2.16 -16.86 13.79
CA GLY A 291 3.50 -16.25 13.73
C GLY A 291 3.86 -15.58 12.40
N LEU A 292 3.07 -15.74 11.32
CA LEU A 292 3.36 -15.10 10.03
C LEU A 292 3.17 -13.58 10.09
N ALA A 293 2.13 -13.10 10.77
CA ALA A 293 1.90 -11.66 10.99
C ALA A 293 3.07 -11.02 11.75
N GLY A 294 3.53 -11.67 12.83
CA GLY A 294 4.72 -11.23 13.56
C GLY A 294 5.98 -11.19 12.71
N LYS A 295 6.18 -12.20 11.85
CA LYS A 295 7.27 -12.21 10.88
C LYS A 295 7.18 -11.02 9.91
N ILE A 296 6.00 -10.73 9.34
CA ILE A 296 5.81 -9.57 8.46
C ILE A 296 6.19 -8.27 9.19
N ILE A 297 5.67 -8.06 10.40
CA ILE A 297 5.96 -6.87 11.22
C ILE A 297 7.47 -6.73 11.47
N LYS A 298 8.16 -7.81 11.87
CA LYS A 298 9.62 -7.79 12.10
C LYS A 298 10.41 -7.38 10.87
N TRP A 299 10.03 -7.87 9.69
CA TRP A 299 10.70 -7.49 8.44
C TRP A 299 10.46 -6.02 8.07
N ILE A 300 9.25 -5.50 8.29
CA ILE A 300 8.94 -4.08 8.13
C ILE A 300 9.80 -3.24 9.09
N CYS A 301 9.84 -3.62 10.37
CA CYS A 301 10.63 -2.99 11.41
C CYS A 301 12.14 -2.98 11.08
N ALA A 302 12.69 -4.10 10.63
CA ALA A 302 14.09 -4.20 10.22
C ALA A 302 14.41 -3.30 9.02
N CYS A 303 13.51 -3.22 8.03
CA CYS A 303 13.67 -2.32 6.89
C CYS A 303 13.65 -0.85 7.33
N LEU A 304 12.69 -0.45 8.18
CA LEU A 304 12.59 0.91 8.72
C LEU A 304 13.84 1.30 9.53
N ALA A 305 14.36 0.42 10.38
CA ALA A 305 15.58 0.67 11.15
C ALA A 305 16.78 0.96 10.22
N GLN A 306 16.94 0.19 9.13
CA GLN A 306 18.00 0.43 8.14
C GLN A 306 17.84 1.75 7.37
N LEU A 307 16.61 2.19 7.13
CA LEU A 307 16.34 3.45 6.43
C LEU A 307 16.47 4.68 7.33
N SER A 308 16.35 4.53 8.65
CA SER A 308 16.25 5.61 9.65
C SER A 308 17.42 6.59 9.60
N THR A 309 18.64 6.10 9.40
CA THR A 309 19.86 6.94 9.26
C THR A 309 19.89 7.79 8.00
N SER A 310 19.04 7.45 7.02
CA SER A 310 18.99 8.06 5.71
C SER A 310 17.65 8.72 5.38
N SER A 311 16.83 8.94 6.40
CA SER A 311 15.47 9.48 6.33
C SER A 311 15.39 10.88 5.72
N SER A 312 16.48 11.65 5.70
CA SER A 312 16.56 12.97 5.07
C SER A 312 16.60 12.93 3.53
N ARG A 313 16.98 11.80 2.92
CA ARG A 313 17.09 11.67 1.45
C ARG A 313 15.72 11.55 0.80
N ASP A 314 15.45 12.41 -0.19
CA ASP A 314 14.18 12.43 -0.94
C ASP A 314 13.81 11.08 -1.55
N SER A 315 14.81 10.30 -2.01
CA SER A 315 14.61 8.98 -2.61
C SER A 315 14.12 7.90 -1.63
N VAL A 316 14.26 8.13 -0.32
CA VAL A 316 13.89 7.18 0.73
C VAL A 316 12.53 7.49 1.32
N ARG A 317 12.07 8.75 1.29
CA ARG A 317 10.81 9.17 1.91
C ARG A 317 9.57 8.39 1.43
N PRO A 318 9.38 8.13 0.12
CA PRO A 318 8.22 7.36 -0.35
C PRO A 318 8.20 5.92 0.19
N LEU A 319 9.36 5.28 0.28
CA LEU A 319 9.50 3.93 0.84
C LEU A 319 9.25 3.92 2.34
N ALA A 320 9.93 4.82 3.08
CA ALA A 320 9.77 4.92 4.53
C ALA A 320 8.31 5.20 4.90
N GLY A 321 7.64 6.06 4.13
CA GLY A 321 6.24 6.35 4.30
C GLY A 321 5.32 5.14 4.09
N SER A 322 5.50 4.41 2.99
CA SER A 322 4.74 3.18 2.71
C SER A 322 4.96 2.11 3.78
N LEU A 323 6.20 1.93 4.25
CA LEU A 323 6.54 1.00 5.34
C LEU A 323 5.92 1.39 6.68
N LEU A 324 5.96 2.68 7.04
CA LEU A 324 5.35 3.20 8.26
C LEU A 324 3.83 2.97 8.25
N PHE A 325 3.17 3.22 7.13
CA PHE A 325 1.74 2.95 6.96
C PHE A 325 1.45 1.44 7.06
N CYS A 326 2.25 0.62 6.39
CA CYS A 326 2.15 -0.85 6.48
C CYS A 326 2.30 -1.34 7.94
N LEU A 327 3.27 -0.81 8.68
CA LEU A 327 3.46 -1.13 10.10
C LEU A 327 2.22 -0.79 10.93
N ALA A 328 1.63 0.38 10.73
CA ALA A 328 0.44 0.82 11.43
C ALA A 328 -0.75 -0.11 11.15
N GLU A 329 -1.02 -0.40 9.88
CA GLU A 329 -2.16 -1.23 9.45
C GLU A 329 -2.09 -2.66 10.01
N PHE A 330 -0.89 -3.28 10.02
CA PHE A 330 -0.69 -4.60 10.63
C PHE A 330 -0.78 -4.55 12.16
N ALA A 331 -0.18 -3.54 12.80
CA ALA A 331 -0.20 -3.42 14.26
C ALA A 331 -1.62 -3.24 14.80
N VAL A 332 -2.42 -2.34 14.20
CA VAL A 332 -3.80 -2.09 14.60
C VAL A 332 -4.66 -3.35 14.43
N ARG A 333 -4.55 -4.05 13.30
CA ARG A 333 -5.34 -5.29 13.06
C ARG A 333 -4.93 -6.45 13.96
N CYS A 334 -3.65 -6.57 14.33
CA CYS A 334 -3.21 -7.61 15.28
C CYS A 334 -3.73 -7.34 16.70
N GLY A 335 -3.84 -6.06 17.09
CA GLY A 335 -4.27 -5.64 18.41
C GLY A 335 -3.22 -5.87 19.52
N PRO A 336 -3.38 -5.21 20.68
CA PRO A 336 -2.35 -5.19 21.73
C PRO A 336 -2.13 -6.57 22.36
N ALA A 337 -3.19 -7.37 22.54
CA ALA A 337 -3.10 -8.67 23.20
C ALA A 337 -2.15 -9.62 22.44
N ARG A 338 -2.28 -9.71 21.11
CA ARG A 338 -1.44 -10.58 20.28
C ARG A 338 -0.01 -10.07 20.18
N LEU A 339 0.16 -8.76 19.99
CA LEU A 339 1.49 -8.14 19.89
C LEU A 339 2.29 -8.24 21.20
N MET A 340 1.61 -8.38 22.35
CA MET A 340 2.24 -8.60 23.66
C MET A 340 2.56 -10.07 23.94
N ASP A 341 1.77 -10.99 23.38
CA ASP A 341 1.95 -12.44 23.54
C ASP A 341 3.10 -12.98 22.69
N GLU A 342 3.26 -12.48 21.45
CA GLU A 342 4.42 -12.79 20.62
C GLU A 342 5.70 -12.12 21.18
N LYS A 343 6.59 -12.95 21.75
CA LYS A 343 7.86 -12.52 22.35
C LYS A 343 9.06 -13.16 21.68
N GLU A 344 10.12 -12.39 21.50
CA GLU A 344 11.47 -12.87 21.22
C GLU A 344 12.38 -12.51 22.40
N GLY A 345 12.75 -13.52 23.19
CA GLY A 345 13.41 -13.29 24.47
C GLY A 345 12.49 -12.52 25.42
N ASP A 346 12.96 -11.40 25.94
CA ASP A 346 12.22 -10.54 26.87
C ASP A 346 11.47 -9.38 26.18
N GLN A 347 11.56 -9.28 24.84
CA GLN A 347 10.94 -8.20 24.07
C GLN A 347 9.65 -8.70 23.41
N SER A 348 8.54 -8.01 23.70
CA SER A 348 7.30 -8.21 22.94
C SER A 348 7.40 -7.57 21.57
N LEU A 349 6.65 -8.09 20.60
CA LEU A 349 6.57 -7.49 19.28
C LEU A 349 6.08 -6.03 19.34
N LEU A 350 5.15 -5.72 20.26
CA LEU A 350 4.71 -4.36 20.51
C LEU A 350 5.85 -3.43 20.92
N LEU A 351 6.75 -3.89 21.80
CA LEU A 351 7.90 -3.11 22.25
C LEU A 351 8.91 -2.89 21.10
N ILE A 352 9.10 -3.88 20.23
CA ILE A 352 9.93 -3.73 19.02
C ILE A 352 9.37 -2.64 18.10
N ILE A 353 8.06 -2.63 17.86
CA ILE A 353 7.38 -1.60 17.04
C ILE A 353 7.69 -0.20 17.59
N PHE A 354 7.47 0.03 18.89
CA PHE A 354 7.71 1.33 19.51
C PHE A 354 9.19 1.74 19.52
N ARG A 355 10.12 0.80 19.77
CA ARG A 355 11.56 1.07 19.69
C ARG A 355 11.98 1.49 18.29
N VAL A 356 11.46 0.84 17.24
CA VAL A 356 11.75 1.21 15.85
C VAL A 356 11.16 2.56 15.50
N LEU A 357 9.90 2.84 15.87
CA LEU A 357 9.30 4.17 15.65
C LEU A 357 10.12 5.27 16.34
N TYR A 358 10.57 5.05 17.57
CA TYR A 358 11.44 5.97 18.28
C TYR A 358 12.79 6.17 17.58
N ALA A 359 13.39 5.10 17.08
CA ALA A 359 14.64 5.18 16.30
C ALA A 359 14.45 6.00 15.00
N VAL A 360 13.33 5.80 14.28
CA VAL A 360 12.99 6.60 13.09
C VAL A 360 12.83 8.07 13.45
N MET A 361 12.11 8.37 14.54
CA MET A 361 11.91 9.75 15.02
C MET A 361 13.24 10.43 15.40
N LYS A 362 14.15 9.71 16.07
CA LYS A 362 15.47 10.22 16.44
C LYS A 362 16.48 10.21 15.29
N GLY A 363 16.22 9.45 14.22
CA GLY A 363 17.14 9.24 13.11
C GLY A 363 18.33 8.34 13.45
N THR A 364 18.15 7.40 14.38
CA THR A 364 19.20 6.45 14.80
C THR A 364 19.06 5.11 14.07
N ASN A 365 20.13 4.32 14.06
CA ASN A 365 20.29 3.15 13.19
C ASN A 365 19.57 1.89 13.70
N GLY A 366 18.82 1.98 14.80
CA GLY A 366 18.17 0.84 15.45
C GLY A 366 19.11 -0.29 15.87
N SER A 367 20.43 -0.06 15.93
CA SER A 367 21.45 -1.08 16.21
C SER A 367 21.37 -1.68 17.61
N GLU A 368 20.69 -0.99 18.53
CA GLU A 368 20.45 -1.43 19.91
C GLU A 368 19.15 -2.26 20.05
N ILE A 369 18.40 -2.46 18.95
CA ILE A 369 17.14 -3.20 18.95
C ILE A 369 17.44 -4.69 18.67
N GLU A 370 17.43 -5.49 19.73
CA GLU A 370 17.49 -6.95 19.64
C GLU A 370 16.25 -7.52 18.90
N GLY A 371 16.41 -8.62 18.16
CA GLY A 371 15.31 -9.29 17.44
C GLY A 371 15.06 -8.82 15.99
N LEU A 372 15.86 -7.89 15.46
CA LEU A 372 15.77 -7.46 14.05
C LEU A 372 16.72 -8.21 13.09
N SER A 373 17.41 -9.26 13.57
CA SER A 373 18.25 -10.10 12.72
C SER A 373 17.38 -10.93 11.78
N LEU A 374 17.54 -10.69 10.48
CA LEU A 374 16.80 -11.41 9.44
C LEU A 374 17.62 -12.61 8.95
N PRO A 375 16.97 -13.75 8.61
CA PRO A 375 17.67 -14.89 8.05
C PRO A 375 18.26 -14.55 6.68
N VAL A 376 19.51 -14.97 6.45
CA VAL A 376 20.16 -14.88 5.14
C VAL A 376 19.66 -16.04 4.28
N ASP A 377 19.26 -15.74 3.05
CA ASP A 377 18.89 -16.73 2.05
C ASP A 377 19.88 -16.66 0.89
N GLU A 378 20.74 -17.68 0.80
CA GLU A 378 21.77 -17.80 -0.23
C GLU A 378 21.17 -17.90 -1.65
N ASP A 379 19.90 -18.30 -1.79
CA ASP A 379 19.22 -18.42 -3.09
C ASP A 379 18.70 -17.08 -3.64
N PHE A 380 18.69 -16.02 -2.81
CA PHE A 380 18.18 -14.70 -3.15
C PHE A 380 19.31 -13.80 -3.66
N ASP A 381 19.22 -13.38 -4.93
CA ASP A 381 20.18 -12.43 -5.52
C ASP A 381 19.60 -11.00 -5.46
N PRO A 382 20.12 -10.10 -4.61
CA PRO A 382 19.61 -8.74 -4.48
C PRO A 382 20.04 -7.80 -5.62
N ASN A 383 20.91 -8.24 -6.53
CA ASN A 383 21.50 -7.37 -7.54
C ASN A 383 20.58 -7.19 -8.75
N ILE A 384 20.56 -5.97 -9.28
CA ILE A 384 19.80 -5.58 -10.47
C ILE A 384 20.79 -5.20 -11.57
N GLN A 385 20.63 -5.80 -12.74
CA GLN A 385 21.48 -5.59 -13.92
C GLN A 385 20.89 -4.53 -14.86
N LEU A 386 19.56 -4.44 -14.93
CA LEU A 386 18.84 -3.47 -15.74
C LEU A 386 17.80 -2.76 -14.88
N ASP A 387 18.01 -1.46 -14.62
CA ASP A 387 16.99 -0.62 -13.99
C ASP A 387 16.16 0.10 -15.07
N ASN A 388 15.05 -0.53 -15.46
CA ASN A 388 14.10 -0.02 -16.44
C ASN A 388 12.81 0.50 -15.79
N LEU A 389 12.83 0.78 -14.47
CA LEU A 389 11.75 1.49 -13.81
C LEU A 389 11.85 2.98 -14.18
N GLY A 390 11.13 3.37 -15.24
CA GLY A 390 11.10 4.76 -15.70
C GLY A 390 10.80 5.70 -14.53
N LEU A 391 11.67 6.68 -14.31
CA LEU A 391 11.48 7.78 -13.35
C LEU A 391 10.27 8.63 -13.78
N LYS A 392 9.05 8.15 -13.51
CA LYS A 392 7.90 9.02 -13.43
C LYS A 392 8.06 9.76 -12.11
N SER A 393 8.29 11.06 -12.17
CA SER A 393 8.37 11.93 -10.98
C SER A 393 7.10 11.75 -10.16
N SER A 394 7.12 10.83 -9.20
CA SER A 394 6.07 10.75 -8.19
C SER A 394 6.09 12.08 -7.44
N PRO A 395 4.94 12.70 -7.16
CA PRO A 395 4.93 13.86 -6.26
C PRO A 395 5.58 13.41 -4.95
N VAL A 396 6.74 13.96 -4.64
CA VAL A 396 7.45 13.65 -3.40
C VAL A 396 6.59 14.19 -2.28
N SER A 397 6.16 13.32 -1.37
CA SER A 397 5.51 13.75 -0.14
C SER A 397 6.43 14.75 0.56
N THR A 398 5.95 15.98 0.75
CA THR A 398 6.69 17.06 1.42
C THR A 398 6.84 16.84 2.92
N ILE A 399 6.14 15.84 3.46
CA ILE A 399 6.08 15.57 4.89
C ILE A 399 7.33 14.79 5.32
N ASP A 400 7.94 15.22 6.43
CA ASP A 400 9.09 14.57 7.04
C ASP A 400 8.72 13.18 7.58
N VAL A 401 9.55 12.18 7.28
CA VAL A 401 9.44 10.80 7.75
C VAL A 401 9.40 10.75 9.28
N LYS A 402 10.13 11.64 9.97
CA LYS A 402 10.10 11.73 11.43
C LYS A 402 8.73 12.13 11.96
N LEU A 403 8.08 13.08 11.30
CA LEU A 403 6.74 13.51 11.67
C LEU A 403 5.73 12.38 11.44
N TRP A 404 5.84 11.63 10.32
CA TRP A 404 4.99 10.46 10.08
C TRP A 404 5.15 9.38 11.16
N ALA A 405 6.40 9.08 11.54
CA ALA A 405 6.68 8.11 12.59
C ALA A 405 6.09 8.57 13.94
N GLN A 406 6.18 9.87 14.26
CA GLN A 406 5.59 10.43 15.46
C GLN A 406 4.05 10.35 15.42
N THR A 407 3.42 10.73 14.31
CA THR A 407 1.97 10.62 14.12
C THR A 407 1.50 9.18 14.28
N ILE A 408 2.19 8.21 13.66
CA ILE A 408 1.84 6.80 13.77
C ILE A 408 2.06 6.27 15.19
N CYS A 409 3.14 6.66 15.85
CA CYS A 409 3.38 6.31 17.25
C CYS A 409 2.22 6.77 18.14
N THR A 410 1.79 8.03 18.03
CA THR A 410 0.64 8.56 18.76
C THR A 410 -0.64 7.82 18.42
N GLN A 411 -0.91 7.56 17.14
CA GLN A 411 -2.10 6.83 16.72
C GLN A 411 -2.11 5.39 17.26
N LEU A 412 -0.98 4.68 17.24
CA LEU A 412 -0.89 3.35 17.83
C LEU A 412 -1.13 3.37 19.34
N VAL A 413 -0.63 4.39 20.06
CA VAL A 413 -0.94 4.55 21.48
C VAL A 413 -2.45 4.75 21.70
N LEU A 414 -3.13 5.50 20.84
CA LEU A 414 -4.58 5.74 20.91
C LEU A 414 -5.42 4.51 20.53
N PHE A 415 -4.99 3.72 19.53
CA PHE A 415 -5.75 2.57 19.04
C PHE A 415 -5.45 1.26 19.78
N LEU A 416 -4.21 1.06 20.24
CA LEU A 416 -3.80 -0.15 20.98
C LEU A 416 -3.91 0.03 22.49
N GLY A 417 -3.76 1.26 22.98
CA GLY A 417 -4.08 1.63 24.35
C GLY A 417 -5.43 2.33 24.35
N HIS A 418 -6.43 1.75 25.02
CA HIS A 418 -7.46 2.60 25.61
C HIS A 418 -6.76 3.44 26.68
N TRP A 419 -6.13 4.56 26.26
CA TRP A 419 -5.70 5.60 27.18
C TRP A 419 -6.94 5.97 28.03
N PRO A 420 -6.82 6.26 29.33
CA PRO A 420 -7.96 6.44 30.26
C PRO A 420 -8.84 7.66 29.99
N LEU A 421 -8.91 8.15 28.77
CA LEU A 421 -10.00 9.00 28.34
C LEU A 421 -11.24 8.12 28.23
N TRP A 422 -12.08 8.25 29.26
CA TRP A 422 -13.47 7.81 29.39
C TRP A 422 -14.13 7.41 28.07
N SER A 423 -15.05 6.43 28.09
CA SER A 423 -15.79 5.91 26.92
C SER A 423 -16.56 6.93 26.05
N GLY A 424 -16.48 8.22 26.36
CA GLY A 424 -16.99 9.34 25.58
C GLY A 424 -15.94 10.16 24.81
N CYS A 425 -14.64 9.90 24.95
CA CYS A 425 -13.62 10.60 24.18
C CYS A 425 -13.59 10.09 22.73
N GLN A 426 -13.94 10.96 21.78
CA GLN A 426 -13.91 10.66 20.36
C GLN A 426 -12.85 11.50 19.66
N LEU A 427 -12.03 10.85 18.83
CA LEU A 427 -11.26 11.53 17.81
C LEU A 427 -12.25 12.12 16.80
N SER A 428 -12.40 13.44 16.80
CA SER A 428 -13.32 14.14 15.91
C SER A 428 -12.62 15.31 15.23
N SER A 429 -12.43 15.18 13.91
CA SER A 429 -11.95 16.28 13.08
C SER A 429 -13.03 17.37 12.88
N SER A 430 -14.29 17.05 13.14
CA SER A 430 -15.44 17.91 12.88
C SER A 430 -15.75 18.92 13.99
N VAL A 431 -15.40 18.60 15.24
CA VAL A 431 -15.64 19.51 16.37
C VAL A 431 -14.50 20.52 16.46
N CYS A 432 -14.86 21.80 16.52
CA CYS A 432 -13.95 22.93 16.61
C CYS A 432 -14.35 23.82 17.79
N GLU A 433 -13.43 24.68 18.20
CA GLU A 433 -13.57 25.67 19.26
C GLU A 433 -14.83 26.54 19.10
N GLN A 434 -15.17 26.88 17.86
CA GLN A 434 -16.32 27.69 17.47
C GLN A 434 -17.60 26.89 17.17
N HIS A 435 -17.61 25.56 17.35
CA HIS A 435 -18.71 24.69 16.89
C HIS A 435 -20.07 25.14 17.41
N ASP A 436 -20.13 25.50 18.69
CA ASP A 436 -21.35 25.91 19.38
C ASP A 436 -21.51 27.45 19.42
N SER A 437 -20.67 28.18 18.69
CA SER A 437 -20.64 29.64 18.63
C SER A 437 -20.38 30.11 17.19
N PRO A 438 -21.36 29.95 16.28
CA PRO A 438 -21.19 30.26 14.85
C PRO A 438 -20.85 31.73 14.56
N SER A 439 -21.06 32.64 15.52
CA SER A 439 -20.66 34.04 15.46
C SER A 439 -19.14 34.27 15.50
N LEU A 440 -18.35 33.29 15.96
CA LEU A 440 -16.89 33.38 16.04
C LEU A 440 -16.17 33.07 14.71
N GLY A 441 -16.92 32.77 13.64
CA GLY A 441 -16.39 32.47 12.31
C GLY A 441 -16.06 30.99 12.09
N GLY A 442 -15.39 30.67 10.98
CA GLY A 442 -15.10 29.29 10.56
C GLY A 442 -13.69 28.78 10.89
N GLU A 443 -12.80 29.64 11.37
CA GLU A 443 -11.38 29.34 11.59
C GLU A 443 -10.91 29.75 12.99
N LEU A 444 -9.83 29.12 13.46
CA LEU A 444 -9.18 29.48 14.73
C LEU A 444 -8.50 30.86 14.57
N GLY A 445 -9.24 31.93 14.86
CA GLY A 445 -8.81 33.32 14.69
C GLY A 445 -8.83 34.14 15.99
N PRO A 446 -8.49 35.44 15.90
CA PRO A 446 -8.49 36.35 17.05
C PRO A 446 -9.83 36.42 17.79
N ALA A 447 -10.94 36.24 17.07
CA ALA A 447 -12.28 36.22 17.67
C ALA A 447 -12.47 35.03 18.62
N VAL A 448 -11.96 33.85 18.25
CA VAL A 448 -11.99 32.64 19.10
C VAL A 448 -11.08 32.84 20.32
N LEU A 449 -9.90 33.44 20.14
CA LEU A 449 -8.95 33.73 21.22
C LEU A 449 -9.48 34.76 22.24
N ALA A 450 -10.41 35.62 21.83
CA ALA A 450 -11.01 36.65 22.68
C ALA A 450 -12.37 36.23 23.26
N ALA A 451 -12.85 35.03 22.96
CA ALA A 451 -14.14 34.56 23.42
C ALA A 451 -14.09 34.25 24.94
N PRO A 452 -15.01 34.82 25.75
CA PRO A 452 -14.94 34.71 27.21
C PRO A 452 -15.26 33.30 27.74
N HIS A 453 -16.03 32.52 26.98
CA HIS A 453 -16.39 31.14 27.30
C HIS A 453 -15.38 30.12 26.76
N LEU A 454 -14.24 30.59 26.25
CA LEU A 454 -13.23 29.74 25.64
C LEU A 454 -11.84 30.04 26.21
N GLN A 455 -11.22 29.03 26.80
CA GLN A 455 -9.88 29.12 27.34
C GLN A 455 -8.92 28.23 26.56
N LEU A 456 -7.81 28.80 26.11
CA LEU A 456 -6.78 28.07 25.36
C LEU A 456 -5.52 27.98 26.20
N MET A 457 -5.04 26.75 26.40
CA MET A 457 -3.83 26.46 27.13
C MET A 457 -2.89 25.64 26.26
N ARG A 458 -1.67 26.14 26.09
CA ARG A 458 -0.59 25.38 25.47
C ARG A 458 -0.01 24.42 26.50
N LEU A 459 -0.41 23.14 26.46
CA LEU A 459 0.11 22.10 27.34
C LEU A 459 1.57 21.74 27.02
N SER A 460 1.93 21.78 25.74
CA SER A 460 3.29 21.51 25.28
C SER A 460 3.57 22.23 23.97
N ASP A 461 4.80 22.10 23.47
CA ASP A 461 5.14 22.66 22.15
C ASP A 461 4.30 22.09 21.01
N ALA A 462 3.76 20.88 21.18
CA ALA A 462 3.02 20.12 20.17
C ALA A 462 1.56 19.84 20.55
N THR A 463 1.08 20.35 21.69
CA THR A 463 -0.27 20.07 22.21
C THR A 463 -0.95 21.35 22.69
N LEU A 464 -2.12 21.63 22.11
CA LEU A 464 -2.99 22.73 22.49
C LEU A 464 -4.26 22.15 23.11
N ALA A 465 -4.61 22.62 24.30
CA ALA A 465 -5.87 22.32 24.95
C ALA A 465 -6.80 23.53 24.85
N SER A 466 -8.04 23.29 24.42
CA SER A 466 -9.10 24.28 24.37
C SER A 466 -10.23 23.82 25.30
N PHE A 467 -10.63 24.67 26.23
CA PHE A 467 -11.75 24.44 27.14
C PHE A 467 -12.87 25.37 26.70
N VAL A 468 -14.00 24.79 26.28
CA VAL A 468 -15.17 25.53 25.81
C VAL A 468 -16.29 25.32 26.82
N GLU A 469 -16.72 26.40 27.46
CA GLU A 469 -17.85 26.37 28.36
C GLU A 469 -19.15 26.21 27.53
N LEU A 470 -19.95 25.23 27.91
CA LEU A 470 -21.23 24.88 27.31
C LEU A 470 -22.34 24.94 28.38
N PRO A 471 -23.58 25.25 27.99
CA PRO A 471 -24.71 25.08 28.89
C PRO A 471 -24.88 23.60 29.27
N ALA A 472 -25.37 23.33 30.48
CA ALA A 472 -25.72 21.97 30.87
C ALA A 472 -26.73 21.33 29.91
N LEU A 473 -26.56 20.03 29.66
CA LEU A 473 -27.53 19.24 28.90
C LEU A 473 -28.88 19.25 29.61
N ASP A 474 -29.95 19.55 28.86
CA ASP A 474 -31.34 19.42 29.31
C ASP A 474 -31.63 17.96 29.67
N MET A 475 -31.46 17.61 30.93
CA MET A 475 -31.81 16.30 31.44
C MET A 475 -33.35 16.19 31.43
N PRO A 476 -33.93 15.10 30.86
CA PRO A 476 -35.38 14.94 30.84
C PRO A 476 -35.92 15.00 32.28
N PRO A 477 -37.10 15.62 32.49
CA PRO A 477 -37.66 15.83 33.82
C PRO A 477 -37.85 14.47 34.52
N GLY A 478 -36.99 14.18 35.49
CA GLY A 478 -36.91 12.89 36.20
C GLY A 478 -35.51 12.27 36.28
N ALA A 479 -34.56 12.67 35.41
CA ALA A 479 -33.19 12.13 35.42
C ALA A 479 -32.21 12.95 36.30
N ALA A 480 -32.51 14.21 36.62
CA ALA A 480 -31.68 15.08 37.46
C ALA A 480 -31.77 14.77 38.98
N ALA A 481 -32.43 13.68 39.37
CA ALA A 481 -32.80 13.39 40.76
C ALA A 481 -32.39 11.97 41.23
N THR A 482 -31.29 11.41 40.73
CA THR A 482 -30.86 10.05 41.16
C THR A 482 -29.97 10.03 42.40
N THR A 483 -29.52 11.19 42.92
CA THR A 483 -28.75 11.24 44.16
C THR A 483 -29.23 12.38 45.06
N PRO A 484 -30.06 12.11 46.09
CA PRO A 484 -30.55 13.15 46.99
C PRO A 484 -29.39 13.81 47.76
N GLY A 485 -29.36 15.15 47.75
CA GLY A 485 -28.34 15.93 48.47
C GLY A 485 -27.14 16.38 47.65
N LEU A 486 -27.10 16.09 46.34
CA LEU A 486 -25.99 16.48 45.47
C LEU A 486 -26.51 17.19 44.21
N SER A 487 -25.94 18.35 43.90
CA SER A 487 -26.23 19.14 42.68
C SER A 487 -25.05 19.12 41.71
N THR A 488 -25.31 18.94 40.42
CA THR A 488 -24.30 19.13 39.36
C THR A 488 -24.28 20.59 38.92
N SER A 489 -23.15 21.04 38.34
CA SER A 489 -23.06 22.39 37.76
C SER A 489 -24.08 22.58 36.63
N ASP A 490 -24.56 23.82 36.47
CA ASP A 490 -25.37 24.28 35.34
C ASP A 490 -24.54 24.49 34.05
N ARG A 491 -23.22 24.26 34.13
CA ARG A 491 -22.26 24.36 33.04
C ARG A 491 -21.53 23.04 32.79
N GLN A 492 -21.18 22.84 31.53
CA GLN A 492 -20.30 21.77 31.07
C GLN A 492 -19.09 22.40 30.40
N VAL A 493 -17.99 21.66 30.37
CA VAL A 493 -16.78 22.09 29.68
C VAL A 493 -16.45 21.05 28.64
N ARG A 494 -16.48 21.45 27.37
CA ARG A 494 -15.94 20.66 26.27
C ARG A 494 -14.44 20.86 26.21
N VAL A 495 -13.70 19.77 26.32
CA VAL A 495 -12.26 19.75 26.20
C VAL A 495 -11.89 19.30 24.80
N LEU A 496 -11.12 20.14 24.10
CA LEU A 496 -10.51 19.84 22.82
C LEU A 496 -9.00 19.75 23.01
N LEU A 497 -8.43 18.58 22.79
CA LEU A 497 -6.98 18.42 22.70
C LEU A 497 -6.60 18.31 21.23
N ARG A 498 -5.81 19.27 20.76
CA ARG A 498 -5.20 19.26 19.43
C ARG A 498 -3.73 18.94 19.56
N ASP A 499 -3.32 17.90 18.84
CA ASP A 499 -1.91 17.57 18.63
C ASP A 499 -1.63 17.29 17.15
N ILE A 500 -0.43 16.78 16.85
CA ILE A 500 -0.05 16.40 15.47
C ILE A 500 -0.83 15.18 14.93
N ALA A 501 -1.48 14.42 15.82
CA ALA A 501 -2.18 13.19 15.48
C ALA A 501 -3.66 13.47 15.19
N GLY A 502 -4.22 14.53 15.76
CA GLY A 502 -5.56 15.01 15.41
C GLY A 502 -6.17 15.88 16.50
N LYS A 503 -7.50 15.85 16.56
CA LYS A 503 -8.30 16.52 17.59
C LYS A 503 -9.06 15.46 18.38
N ALA A 504 -8.80 15.36 19.67
CA ALA A 504 -9.61 14.61 20.62
C ALA A 504 -10.61 15.56 21.28
N CYS A 505 -11.85 15.12 21.40
CA CYS A 505 -12.95 15.90 21.97
C CYS A 505 -13.73 15.06 22.98
N TRP A 506 -14.03 15.64 24.14
CA TRP A 506 -14.98 15.09 25.10
C TRP A 506 -15.60 16.21 25.93
N ASP A 507 -16.78 15.93 26.48
CA ASP A 507 -17.48 16.85 27.39
C ASP A 507 -17.28 16.39 28.83
N ALA A 508 -16.96 17.32 29.71
CA ALA A 508 -16.77 17.12 31.14
C ALA A 508 -17.74 18.00 31.93
N SER A 509 -18.22 17.51 33.07
CA SER A 509 -19.06 18.29 33.99
C SER A 509 -18.54 18.09 35.41
N ALA A 510 -18.64 19.13 36.24
CA ALA A 510 -18.25 19.04 37.64
C ALA A 510 -19.14 18.02 38.38
N LEU A 511 -18.50 17.07 39.05
CA LEU A 511 -19.20 16.11 39.90
C LEU A 511 -19.72 16.83 41.16
N TYR A 512 -21.03 16.75 41.34
CA TYR A 512 -21.78 16.81 42.59
C TYR A 512 -21.16 17.63 43.74
N TYR A 513 -21.71 18.81 44.02
CA TYR A 513 -21.43 19.58 45.24
C TYR A 513 -22.61 19.52 46.22
N ASP A 514 -22.33 19.72 47.52
CA ASP A 514 -23.35 19.83 48.56
C ASP A 514 -23.95 21.25 48.52
N PRO A 515 -25.24 21.41 48.20
CA PRO A 515 -25.88 22.73 48.13
C PRO A 515 -25.97 23.44 49.48
N SER A 516 -25.67 22.76 50.61
CA SER A 516 -25.61 23.39 51.95
C SER A 516 -24.32 24.16 52.21
N SER A 517 -23.26 23.97 51.40
CA SER A 517 -22.05 24.79 51.43
C SER A 517 -22.15 25.95 50.42
N SER A 518 -23.16 26.81 50.54
CA SER A 518 -23.19 28.09 49.83
C SER A 518 -22.27 29.09 50.54
N ALA A 519 -20.96 28.86 50.49
CA ALA A 519 -20.02 29.92 50.79
C ALA A 519 -19.94 30.81 49.54
N GLU A 520 -20.53 32.00 49.61
CA GLU A 520 -20.08 33.14 48.81
C GLU A 520 -18.63 33.44 49.26
N GLU A 521 -17.67 32.62 48.84
CA GLU A 521 -16.28 33.04 48.89
C GLU A 521 -16.12 34.12 47.82
N PRO A 522 -15.80 35.38 48.19
CA PRO A 522 -15.50 36.39 47.20
C PRO A 522 -14.31 35.88 46.37
N LEU A 523 -14.46 35.89 45.05
CA LEU A 523 -13.38 35.48 44.16
C LEU A 523 -12.18 36.43 44.35
N GLU A 524 -11.22 36.09 45.22
CA GLU A 524 -9.93 36.78 45.30
C GLU A 524 -9.07 36.36 44.09
N PRO A 525 -8.67 37.29 43.20
CA PRO A 525 -7.78 36.96 42.10
C PRO A 525 -6.42 36.55 42.67
N LEU A 526 -6.02 35.31 42.43
CA LEU A 526 -4.69 34.83 42.77
C LEU A 526 -3.65 35.67 42.00
N PRO A 527 -2.60 36.18 42.67
CA PRO A 527 -1.55 36.92 41.99
C PRO A 527 -0.90 36.00 40.97
N LEU A 528 -0.86 36.45 39.70
CA LEU A 528 -0.11 35.78 38.64
C LEU A 528 1.35 35.68 39.09
N PRO A 529 2.00 34.51 38.95
CA PRO A 529 3.40 34.38 39.29
C PRO A 529 4.23 35.25 38.33
N ASP A 530 4.96 36.21 38.90
CA ASP A 530 5.92 37.04 38.18
C ASP A 530 7.13 36.18 37.76
N SER A 531 7.11 35.69 36.52
CA SER A 531 8.25 35.18 35.73
C SER A 531 9.05 33.96 36.21
N ASP A 532 9.09 32.98 35.31
CA ASP A 532 10.17 32.03 34.94
C ASP A 532 11.29 31.75 35.95
N ASP A 533 11.15 30.65 36.69
CA ASP A 533 12.30 29.81 37.06
C ASP A 533 12.02 28.36 36.66
N ILE A 534 12.65 27.93 35.57
CA ILE A 534 12.70 26.53 35.14
C ILE A 534 13.57 25.79 36.17
N PRO A 535 13.09 24.73 36.85
CA PRO A 535 13.95 23.97 37.74
C PRO A 535 14.86 23.08 36.88
N ARG A 536 16.02 23.62 36.51
CA ARG A 536 17.20 22.82 36.21
C ARG A 536 17.85 22.48 37.55
N GLU A 537 18.10 21.18 37.73
CA GLU A 537 18.80 20.54 38.86
C GLU A 537 17.89 19.87 39.92
N ASN A 538 17.52 18.62 39.65
CA ASN A 538 17.34 17.60 40.68
C ASN A 538 18.01 16.32 40.20
N THR A 539 19.06 15.88 40.90
CA THR A 539 19.73 14.58 40.69
C THR A 539 19.35 13.60 41.80
N LEU A 540 19.43 12.30 41.50
CA LEU A 540 18.96 11.14 42.28
C LEU A 540 19.57 10.94 43.68
N SER A 541 20.37 11.89 44.18
CA SER A 541 21.09 11.80 45.46
C SER A 541 20.37 12.46 46.65
N SER A 542 19.15 12.97 46.49
CA SER A 542 18.41 13.69 47.55
C SER A 542 17.29 12.91 48.25
N LEU A 543 17.25 11.56 48.14
CA LEU A 543 16.23 10.76 48.82
C LEU A 543 16.60 10.46 50.29
N PRO A 544 15.66 10.60 51.26
CA PRO A 544 15.91 10.27 52.66
C PRO A 544 15.97 8.75 52.90
N PRO A 545 16.61 8.28 53.99
CA PRO A 545 16.77 6.86 54.30
C PRO A 545 15.45 6.17 54.73
N PRO A 546 15.33 4.83 54.60
CA PRO A 546 14.12 4.08 54.92
C PRO A 546 13.85 3.95 56.44
N LEU A 547 12.56 3.85 56.81
CA LEU A 547 12.08 3.76 58.19
C LEU A 547 12.23 2.33 58.80
N PRO A 548 12.26 2.19 60.14
CA PRO A 548 12.42 0.90 60.83
C PRO A 548 11.22 -0.05 60.66
N PRO A 549 11.43 -1.38 60.69
CA PRO A 549 10.41 -2.39 60.35
C PRO A 549 9.26 -2.53 61.37
N ASP A 550 9.38 -1.96 62.57
CA ASP A 550 8.40 -2.14 63.65
C ASP A 550 7.37 -0.99 63.77
N LEU A 551 7.41 -0.01 62.86
CA LEU A 551 6.50 1.14 62.85
C LEU A 551 5.30 0.87 61.91
N LEU A 552 4.08 0.76 62.47
CA LEU A 552 2.85 0.70 61.67
C LEU A 552 2.52 2.08 61.06
N PRO A 553 2.11 2.16 59.79
CA PRO A 553 1.86 3.44 59.12
C PRO A 553 0.64 4.16 59.72
N ASP A 554 0.82 5.44 60.07
CA ASP A 554 -0.25 6.40 60.35
C ASP A 554 -0.14 7.61 59.40
N TYR A 555 -1.12 8.51 59.42
CA TYR A 555 -1.15 9.70 58.55
C TYR A 555 0.03 10.66 58.73
N LYS A 556 0.84 10.47 59.78
CA LYS A 556 2.03 11.27 60.09
C LYS A 556 3.31 10.62 59.56
N ASN A 557 3.32 9.30 59.39
CA ASN A 557 4.50 8.51 59.06
C ASN A 557 4.39 7.75 57.73
N SER A 558 3.31 7.93 56.97
CA SER A 558 3.19 7.47 55.59
C SER A 558 4.13 8.27 54.68
N PRO A 559 4.93 7.62 53.79
CA PRO A 559 5.64 8.35 52.75
C PRO A 559 4.62 9.14 51.90
N PRO A 560 4.97 10.34 51.41
CA PRO A 560 4.07 11.09 50.56
C PRO A 560 3.71 10.24 49.35
N ASP A 561 2.42 9.98 49.16
CA ASP A 561 1.89 9.17 48.08
C ASP A 561 2.44 9.67 46.73
N LYS A 562 3.40 8.93 46.18
CA LYS A 562 3.85 9.12 44.79
C LYS A 562 2.85 8.54 43.77
N HIS A 563 1.63 8.26 44.21
CA HIS A 563 0.45 8.03 43.38
C HIS A 563 -0.49 9.24 43.31
N GLN A 564 -0.02 10.45 43.66
CA GLN A 564 -0.75 11.71 43.42
C GLN A 564 -0.88 12.12 41.93
N LEU A 565 -0.94 11.20 40.98
CA LEU A 565 -1.40 11.56 39.63
C LEU A 565 -2.90 11.89 39.61
N ASP A 566 -3.68 11.34 40.54
CA ASP A 566 -5.12 11.64 40.66
C ASP A 566 -5.39 12.97 41.38
N HIS A 567 -4.48 13.42 42.25
CA HIS A 567 -4.62 14.70 42.97
C HIS A 567 -4.08 15.90 42.18
N VAL A 568 -3.10 15.71 41.29
CA VAL A 568 -2.66 16.79 40.39
C VAL A 568 -3.78 17.16 39.40
N SER A 569 -4.60 16.20 38.98
CA SER A 569 -5.77 16.47 38.13
C SER A 569 -6.91 17.17 38.88
N ILE A 570 -7.12 16.87 40.16
CA ILE A 570 -8.16 17.54 40.97
C ILE A 570 -7.72 18.96 41.37
N SER A 571 -6.43 19.18 41.67
CA SER A 571 -5.92 20.53 41.96
C SER A 571 -5.87 21.44 40.72
N PHE A 572 -5.68 20.90 39.51
CA PHE A 572 -5.80 21.69 38.28
C PHE A 572 -7.25 22.06 37.95
N ILE A 573 -8.23 21.24 38.33
CA ILE A 573 -9.66 21.55 38.14
C ILE A 573 -10.16 22.57 39.15
N PHE A 574 -9.61 22.62 40.37
CA PHE A 574 -9.92 23.69 41.32
C PHE A 574 -9.29 25.04 40.95
N LEU A 575 -8.24 25.07 40.13
CA LEU A 575 -7.67 26.30 39.59
C LEU A 575 -8.53 26.92 38.46
N ILE A 576 -9.46 26.15 37.87
CA ILE A 576 -10.31 26.58 36.74
C ILE A 576 -11.55 27.36 37.20
N ASN A 577 -11.86 27.42 38.50
CA ASN A 577 -12.85 28.36 39.02
C ASN A 577 -12.25 29.72 39.42
N HIS A 578 -10.98 29.98 39.07
CA HIS A 578 -10.28 31.19 39.53
C HIS A 578 -9.24 31.78 38.56
N ILE A 579 -9.32 31.46 37.27
CA ILE A 579 -8.71 32.23 36.16
C ILE A 579 -9.84 32.71 35.28
#